data_AF-A0A8C3XKB0-F1
#
_entry.id   AF-A0A8C3XKB0-F1
#
_cell.length_a   1.000
_cell.length_b   1.000
_cell.length_c   1.000
_cell.angle_alpha   90.00
_cell.angle_beta   90.00
_cell.angle_gamma   90.00
#
_symmetry.space_group_name_H-M   'P 1'
#
loop_
_entity.id
_entity.type
_entity.pdbx_description
1 polymer ?
#
loop_
_entity_poly.entity_id
_entity_poly.type
_entity_poly.pdbx_seq_one_letter_code
_entity_poly.pdbx_strand_id
1 'polypeptide(L)'
;MTGLALLCQVCALALFASAAASDPSEEQEAVRYLLRFGYLQKPLERLTDEFTNAELAEAMRSFQLASELPATGLLDEATLGQMRQPRCGVEDPFNQKTLKYLLLGRWRRKNLTYRIYRSTPDMAASAARGAIQAAFRYWSDVAPLTFREVRHGPADIRLSFHGAFSWTCSRPFDGPGKVLAHADVPEEGTVHFDEAELWTEGTYRGVNLRIIAAHEIGHALGLGHSRYPAALMAPVYGGYRPRFRLHFDDIDGIRALYGKKAAPVMPSGTLPGLSPTSPSLPPAKVPDPCTDGLDALMFGPYKQTYAFSGGYVWTVTDSGAGPLKEISALWKGLPERLDAAVHSPRTGRSYFFKGDKVWRYRGFLLDPGYPKALTRVPAKIDAAFYWPGNKKIFLFKGTGYWQWDELAWSDFGGYPQKISRLFTGVPAPLDAAVAWENGRVYFFKGGQYWRVNGQLRVEKGYPLSTAEHWMQCEA
;
A
#
# COMPACT_ATOMS: atom_id res chain seq x y z
N MET A 1 -32.11 -54.22 56.11
CA MET A 1 -31.63 -53.03 56.84
C MET A 1 -30.10 -53.14 56.88
N THR A 2 -29.42 -52.45 55.96
CA THR A 2 -28.44 -51.35 56.23
C THR A 2 -27.12 -51.82 56.86
N GLY A 3 -25.92 -51.53 56.37
CA GLY A 3 -25.42 -50.62 55.32
C GLY A 3 -23.94 -50.96 55.02
N LEU A 4 -23.55 -50.94 53.75
CA LEU A 4 -22.74 -49.92 53.06
C LEU A 4 -21.30 -49.73 53.57
N ALA A 5 -20.38 -50.20 52.73
CA ALA A 5 -18.95 -49.96 52.73
C ALA A 5 -18.60 -48.60 52.10
N LEU A 6 -17.47 -48.00 52.51
CA LEU A 6 -16.79 -46.96 51.73
C LEU A 6 -15.27 -47.13 51.87
N LEU A 7 -14.64 -47.64 50.80
CA LEU A 7 -13.20 -47.64 50.59
C LEU A 7 -12.93 -46.61 49.49
N CYS A 8 -12.21 -45.55 49.84
CA CYS A 8 -11.90 -44.43 48.96
C CYS A 8 -10.54 -44.69 48.29
N GLN A 9 -10.55 -45.07 47.01
CA GLN A 9 -9.34 -45.10 46.18
C GLN A 9 -9.63 -44.55 44.77
N VAL A 10 -8.83 -43.52 44.43
CA VAL A 10 -8.36 -43.11 43.09
C VAL A 10 -9.42 -42.67 42.06
N CYS A 11 -9.50 -41.35 41.87
CA CYS A 11 -9.83 -40.75 40.57
C CYS A 11 -8.94 -39.51 40.35
N ALA A 12 -7.73 -39.71 39.84
CA ALA A 12 -7.01 -38.66 39.13
C ALA A 12 -7.67 -38.52 37.75
N LEU A 13 -8.64 -37.62 37.64
CA LEU A 13 -9.19 -37.20 36.36
C LEU A 13 -8.13 -36.36 35.65
N ALA A 14 -7.39 -36.99 34.74
CA ALA A 14 -6.64 -36.30 33.72
C ALA A 14 -7.63 -35.52 32.84
N LEU A 15 -7.67 -34.20 33.03
CA LEU A 15 -8.23 -33.26 32.05
C LEU A 15 -7.32 -33.28 30.81
N PHE A 16 -7.50 -34.28 29.96
CA PHE A 16 -7.09 -34.16 28.57
C PHE A 16 -8.08 -33.20 27.92
N ALA A 17 -7.70 -31.92 27.83
CA ALA A 17 -8.25 -31.06 26.80
C ALA A 17 -7.86 -31.71 25.47
N SER A 18 -8.81 -32.40 24.86
CA SER A 18 -8.69 -32.83 23.47
C SER A 18 -8.63 -31.54 22.64
N ALA A 19 -7.43 -31.14 22.25
CA ALA A 19 -7.28 -30.29 21.07
C ALA A 19 -7.79 -31.14 19.90
N ALA A 20 -9.06 -30.95 19.55
CA ALA A 20 -9.61 -31.52 18.32
C ALA A 20 -8.69 -31.04 17.19
N ALA A 21 -8.04 -31.98 16.52
CA ALA A 21 -7.27 -31.67 15.33
C ALA A 21 -8.22 -31.06 14.29
N SER A 22 -7.84 -29.92 13.72
CA SER A 22 -8.62 -29.24 12.68
C SER A 22 -8.82 -30.14 11.46
N ASP A 23 -9.99 -30.04 10.82
CA ASP A 23 -10.25 -30.74 9.56
C ASP A 23 -9.27 -30.25 8.48
N PRO A 24 -8.56 -31.15 7.76
CA PRO A 24 -7.65 -30.78 6.68
C PRO A 24 -8.23 -29.83 5.61
N SER A 25 -9.55 -29.86 5.38
CA SER A 25 -10.24 -28.92 4.50
C SER A 25 -10.25 -27.50 5.07
N GLU A 26 -10.49 -27.36 6.37
CA GLU A 26 -10.57 -26.07 7.07
C GLU A 26 -9.19 -25.43 7.23
N GLU A 27 -8.15 -26.24 7.44
CA GLU A 27 -6.78 -25.75 7.44
C GLU A 27 -6.41 -25.13 6.08
N GLN A 28 -6.77 -25.79 4.97
CA GLN A 28 -6.52 -25.25 3.64
C GLN A 28 -7.32 -23.97 3.36
N GLU A 29 -8.57 -23.90 3.85
CA GLU A 29 -9.40 -22.69 3.78
C GLU A 29 -8.72 -21.52 4.51
N ALA A 30 -8.26 -21.75 5.74
CA ALA A 30 -7.58 -20.75 6.55
C ALA A 30 -6.26 -20.29 5.90
N VAL A 31 -5.45 -21.20 5.36
CA VAL A 31 -4.21 -20.84 4.65
C VAL A 31 -4.51 -19.97 3.42
N ARG A 32 -5.54 -20.31 2.64
CA ARG A 32 -5.97 -19.48 1.49
C ARG A 32 -6.45 -18.10 1.93
N TYR A 33 -7.18 -18.02 3.04
CA TYR A 33 -7.64 -16.77 3.63
C TYR A 33 -6.45 -15.88 4.01
N LEU A 34 -5.51 -16.42 4.81
CA LEU A 34 -4.35 -15.70 5.28
C LEU A 34 -3.48 -15.21 4.11
N LEU A 35 -3.38 -15.99 3.03
CA LEU A 35 -2.71 -15.56 1.78
C LEU A 35 -3.43 -14.43 1.07
N ARG A 36 -4.75 -14.58 0.87
CA ARG A 36 -5.56 -13.60 0.11
C ARG A 36 -5.58 -12.23 0.77
N PHE A 37 -5.61 -12.19 2.10
CA PHE A 37 -5.70 -10.94 2.86
C PHE A 37 -4.37 -10.46 3.45
N GLY A 38 -3.26 -11.10 3.06
CA GLY A 38 -1.90 -10.58 3.30
C GLY A 38 -1.26 -10.93 4.65
N TYR A 39 -1.94 -11.69 5.51
CA TYR A 39 -1.43 -12.17 6.81
C TYR A 39 -0.32 -13.22 6.66
N LEU A 40 -0.45 -14.09 5.66
CA LEU A 40 0.55 -15.09 5.30
C LEU A 40 1.11 -14.72 3.93
N GLN A 41 2.44 -14.72 3.81
CA GLN A 41 3.11 -14.36 2.56
C GLN A 41 4.05 -15.49 2.19
N LYS A 42 3.96 -15.99 0.95
CA LYS A 42 4.90 -16.98 0.42
C LYS A 42 6.32 -16.41 0.47
N PRO A 43 7.25 -17.00 1.24
CA PRO A 43 8.64 -16.55 1.30
C PRO A 43 9.28 -16.67 -0.09
N LEU A 44 9.92 -15.61 -0.56
CA LEU A 44 10.51 -15.53 -1.89
C LEU A 44 11.73 -16.46 -2.04
N GLU A 45 12.28 -16.95 -0.94
CA GLU A 45 13.55 -17.67 -0.86
C GLU A 45 13.40 -19.19 -0.71
N ARG A 46 12.18 -19.73 -0.54
CA ARG A 46 11.95 -21.18 -0.37
C ARG A 46 11.47 -21.83 -1.67
N LEU A 47 12.04 -23.00 -1.96
CA LEU A 47 11.71 -23.86 -3.11
C LEU A 47 10.37 -24.59 -2.95
N THR A 48 9.78 -24.56 -1.76
CA THR A 48 8.54 -25.26 -1.41
C THR A 48 7.40 -24.27 -1.21
N ASP A 49 6.22 -24.61 -1.72
CA ASP A 49 4.96 -23.91 -1.40
C ASP A 49 4.47 -24.17 0.04
N GLU A 50 5.18 -25.04 0.78
CA GLU A 50 4.88 -25.39 2.16
C GLU A 50 5.34 -24.31 3.13
N PHE A 51 4.40 -23.85 3.95
CA PHE A 51 4.67 -22.97 5.09
C PHE A 51 5.07 -23.81 6.29
N THR A 52 6.03 -23.30 7.06
CA THR A 52 6.33 -23.91 8.36
C THR A 52 5.18 -23.67 9.34
N ASN A 53 4.96 -24.59 10.27
CA ASN A 53 3.96 -24.43 11.33
C ASN A 53 4.15 -23.12 12.13
N ALA A 54 5.40 -22.64 12.26
CA ALA A 54 5.70 -21.38 12.91
C ALA A 54 5.18 -20.16 12.11
N GLU A 55 5.31 -20.16 10.79
CA GLU A 55 4.80 -19.09 9.91
C GLU A 55 3.27 -19.06 9.89
N LEU A 56 2.65 -20.24 9.84
CA LEU A 56 1.20 -20.38 9.94
C LEU A 56 0.69 -19.85 11.27
N ALA A 57 1.32 -20.27 12.38
CA ALA A 57 0.94 -19.79 13.71
C ALA A 57 1.12 -18.27 13.86
N GLU A 58 2.17 -17.69 13.26
CA GLU A 58 2.45 -16.26 13.31
C GLU A 58 1.41 -15.43 12.52
N ALA A 59 1.07 -15.88 11.32
CA ALA A 59 0.01 -15.29 10.50
C ALA A 59 -1.35 -15.40 11.20
N MET A 60 -1.62 -16.56 11.80
CA MET A 60 -2.84 -16.81 12.56
C MET A 60 -2.97 -15.86 13.75
N ARG A 61 -1.91 -15.71 14.56
CA ARG A 61 -1.89 -14.73 15.67
C ARG A 61 -2.13 -13.30 15.21
N SER A 62 -1.59 -12.93 14.04
CA SER A 62 -1.81 -11.59 13.48
C SER A 62 -3.28 -11.38 13.11
N PHE A 63 -3.91 -12.37 12.47
CA PHE A 63 -5.33 -12.34 12.16
C PHE A 63 -6.21 -12.32 13.42
N GLN A 64 -5.93 -13.19 14.38
CA GLN A 64 -6.65 -13.25 15.65
C GLN A 64 -6.59 -11.92 16.39
N LEU A 65 -5.40 -11.33 16.50
CA LEU A 65 -5.21 -10.03 17.13
C LEU A 65 -5.96 -8.91 16.40
N ALA A 66 -5.96 -8.91 15.06
CA ALA A 66 -6.71 -7.96 14.24
C ALA A 66 -8.24 -8.14 14.37
N SER A 67 -8.69 -9.36 14.66
CA SER A 67 -10.09 -9.72 14.84
C SER A 67 -10.55 -9.69 16.30
N GLU A 68 -9.73 -9.10 17.20
CA GLU A 68 -9.97 -9.02 18.65
C GLU A 68 -10.14 -10.39 19.35
N LEU A 69 -9.53 -11.44 18.79
CA LEU A 69 -9.45 -12.77 19.37
C LEU A 69 -8.15 -12.97 20.16
N PRO A 70 -8.11 -13.92 21.12
CA PRO A 70 -6.85 -14.33 21.75
C PRO A 70 -5.85 -14.83 20.70
N ALA A 71 -4.63 -14.27 20.72
CA ALA A 71 -3.56 -14.62 19.76
C ALA A 71 -2.91 -15.98 20.10
N THR A 72 -3.67 -17.06 20.03
CA THR A 72 -3.23 -18.44 20.30
C THR A 72 -2.30 -18.95 19.20
N GLY A 73 -2.53 -18.53 17.96
CA GLY A 73 -1.88 -19.06 16.77
C GLY A 73 -2.45 -20.41 16.30
N LEU A 74 -3.56 -20.84 16.88
CA LEU A 74 -4.27 -22.07 16.54
C LEU A 74 -5.52 -21.75 15.73
N LEU A 75 -5.90 -22.62 14.81
CA LEU A 75 -7.18 -22.54 14.11
C LEU A 75 -8.26 -23.10 15.02
N ASP A 76 -9.01 -22.24 15.70
CA ASP A 76 -10.18 -22.60 16.50
C ASP A 76 -11.49 -22.17 15.82
N GLU A 77 -12.60 -22.69 16.32
CA GLU A 77 -13.96 -22.40 15.82
C GLU A 77 -14.26 -20.89 15.79
N ALA A 78 -13.79 -20.13 16.78
CA ALA A 78 -13.99 -18.68 16.81
C ALA A 78 -13.21 -17.98 15.69
N THR A 79 -11.99 -18.43 15.42
CA THR A 79 -11.13 -17.93 14.33
C THR A 79 -11.74 -18.23 12.97
N LEU A 80 -12.18 -19.47 12.73
CA LEU A 80 -12.88 -19.85 11.49
C LEU A 80 -14.18 -19.06 11.32
N GLY A 81 -14.94 -18.89 12.40
CA GLY A 81 -16.16 -18.09 12.42
C GLY A 81 -15.92 -16.64 11.97
N GLN A 82 -14.77 -16.03 12.33
CA GLN A 82 -14.38 -14.70 11.84
C GLN A 82 -13.92 -14.71 10.38
N MET A 83 -13.14 -15.72 9.96
CA MET A 83 -12.67 -15.83 8.57
C MET A 83 -13.82 -15.99 7.55
N ARG A 84 -14.92 -16.63 7.97
CA ARG A 84 -16.10 -16.87 7.12
C ARG A 84 -17.07 -15.68 7.07
N GLN A 85 -16.79 -14.58 7.76
CA GLN A 85 -17.65 -13.40 7.69
C GLN A 85 -17.45 -12.64 6.36
N PRO A 86 -18.52 -12.06 5.81
CA PRO A 86 -18.42 -11.24 4.60
C PRO A 86 -17.55 -10.01 4.86
N ARG A 87 -16.71 -9.63 3.89
CA ARG A 87 -15.69 -8.59 4.10
C ARG A 87 -15.29 -7.85 2.83
N CYS A 88 -14.47 -6.81 2.99
CA CYS A 88 -13.76 -6.15 1.90
C CYS A 88 -12.64 -7.06 1.32
N GLY A 89 -12.42 -6.95 0.01
CA GLY A 89 -11.43 -7.68 -0.77
C GLY A 89 -10.01 -7.11 -0.73
N VAL A 90 -9.81 -5.96 -0.08
CA VAL A 90 -8.49 -5.34 0.10
C VAL A 90 -7.68 -6.10 1.16
N GLU A 91 -6.36 -6.19 0.97
CA GLU A 91 -5.45 -6.82 1.95
C GLU A 91 -5.44 -6.04 3.27
N ASP A 92 -5.27 -6.77 4.38
CA ASP A 92 -5.18 -6.17 5.71
C ASP A 92 -3.74 -5.69 5.99
N PRO A 93 -3.55 -4.45 6.48
CA PRO A 93 -2.21 -3.92 6.75
C PRO A 93 -1.62 -4.44 8.09
N PHE A 94 -2.26 -5.41 8.74
CA PHE A 94 -1.97 -5.79 10.11
C PHE A 94 -0.84 -6.82 10.22
N ASN A 95 -0.04 -6.67 11.27
CA ASN A 95 0.84 -7.72 11.80
C ASN A 95 0.88 -7.60 13.34
N GLN A 96 1.52 -8.56 14.02
CA GLN A 96 1.61 -8.57 15.49
C GLN A 96 2.18 -7.28 16.13
N LYS A 97 2.92 -6.46 15.38
CA LYS A 97 3.60 -5.25 15.88
C LYS A 97 2.92 -3.95 15.44
N THR A 98 2.24 -3.95 14.30
CA THR A 98 1.61 -2.75 13.72
C THR A 98 0.17 -3.03 13.34
N LEU A 99 -0.74 -2.83 14.31
CA LEU A 99 -2.18 -2.74 14.09
C LEU A 99 -2.62 -1.32 13.68
N LYS A 100 -1.73 -0.55 13.06
CA LYS A 100 -1.94 0.88 12.85
C LYS A 100 -2.75 1.11 11.57
N TYR A 101 -3.64 2.09 11.64
CA TYR A 101 -4.39 2.61 10.51
C TYR A 101 -3.43 3.08 9.41
N LEU A 102 -3.44 2.40 8.26
CA LEU A 102 -2.52 2.68 7.18
C LEU A 102 -3.10 3.74 6.25
N LEU A 103 -2.29 4.75 5.89
CA LEU A 103 -2.64 5.76 4.89
C LEU A 103 -1.94 5.39 3.58
N LEU A 104 -2.72 5.08 2.56
CA LEU A 104 -2.29 4.47 1.30
C LEU A 104 -2.01 5.50 0.19
N GLY A 105 -2.30 6.78 0.45
CA GLY A 105 -2.11 7.86 -0.52
C GLY A 105 -3.14 8.97 -0.33
N ARG A 106 -3.16 9.96 -1.23
CA ARG A 106 -4.21 10.97 -1.32
C ARG A 106 -4.34 11.51 -2.73
N TRP A 107 -5.54 11.98 -3.07
CA TRP A 107 -5.73 12.83 -4.24
C TRP A 107 -5.09 14.19 -4.02
N ARG A 108 -4.44 14.74 -5.05
CA ARG A 108 -3.93 16.12 -5.00
C ARG A 108 -5.06 17.14 -4.97
N ARG A 109 -6.13 16.85 -5.71
CA ARG A 109 -7.32 17.72 -5.81
C ARG A 109 -8.34 17.29 -4.75
N LYS A 110 -9.07 18.29 -4.25
CA LYS A 110 -10.14 18.10 -3.28
C LYS A 110 -11.53 18.02 -3.92
N ASN A 111 -11.64 18.44 -5.17
CA ASN A 111 -12.86 18.39 -5.97
C ASN A 111 -12.73 17.21 -6.92
N LEU A 112 -13.40 16.11 -6.58
CA LEU A 112 -13.30 14.84 -7.28
C LEU A 112 -14.61 14.56 -8.04
N THR A 113 -14.47 13.94 -9.19
CA THR A 113 -15.58 13.45 -9.99
C THR A 113 -15.75 11.96 -9.79
N TYR A 114 -16.99 11.47 -9.83
CA TYR A 114 -17.23 10.04 -9.83
C TYR A 114 -18.25 9.64 -10.90
N ARG A 115 -18.15 8.39 -11.36
CA ARG A 115 -19.07 7.84 -12.35
C ARG A 115 -19.42 6.39 -12.04
N ILE A 116 -20.70 6.08 -12.16
CA ILE A 116 -21.25 4.72 -12.07
C ILE A 116 -21.32 4.16 -13.50
N TYR A 117 -20.49 3.18 -13.83
CA TYR A 117 -20.40 2.58 -15.16
C TYR A 117 -21.42 1.46 -15.35
N ARG A 118 -21.50 0.55 -14.38
CA ARG A 118 -22.53 -0.49 -14.27
C ARG A 118 -23.17 -0.36 -12.90
N SER A 119 -24.45 -0.68 -12.81
CA SER A 119 -25.25 -0.67 -11.59
C SER A 119 -25.87 -2.04 -11.40
N THR A 120 -26.16 -2.39 -10.14
CA THR A 120 -26.90 -3.60 -9.80
C THR A 120 -28.37 -3.55 -10.24
N PRO A 121 -28.97 -4.67 -10.68
CA PRO A 121 -30.39 -4.80 -10.95
C PRO A 121 -31.23 -5.09 -9.68
N ASP A 122 -30.61 -5.37 -8.53
CA ASP A 122 -31.31 -5.76 -7.29
C ASP A 122 -32.15 -4.63 -6.68
N MET A 123 -31.87 -3.39 -7.06
CA MET A 123 -32.61 -2.22 -6.64
C MET A 123 -32.77 -1.20 -7.77
N ALA A 124 -33.73 -0.30 -7.62
CA ALA A 124 -33.93 0.77 -8.58
C ALA A 124 -32.65 1.62 -8.72
N ALA A 125 -32.28 1.97 -9.95
CA ALA A 125 -31.07 2.75 -10.22
C ALA A 125 -31.02 4.11 -9.48
N SER A 126 -32.18 4.70 -9.17
CA SER A 126 -32.28 5.89 -8.32
C SER A 126 -31.91 5.61 -6.86
N ALA A 127 -32.31 4.46 -6.31
CA ALA A 127 -31.97 4.03 -4.96
C ALA A 127 -30.47 3.73 -4.85
N ALA A 128 -29.89 2.98 -5.80
CA ALA A 128 -28.46 2.70 -5.84
C ALA A 128 -27.62 3.99 -5.93
N ARG A 129 -28.00 4.91 -6.83
CA ARG A 129 -27.36 6.23 -6.94
C ARG A 129 -27.48 7.03 -5.64
N GLY A 130 -28.65 7.02 -5.00
CA GLY A 130 -28.88 7.69 -3.71
C GLY A 130 -28.00 7.14 -2.59
N ALA A 131 -27.83 5.82 -2.53
CA ALA A 131 -26.95 5.14 -1.58
C ALA A 131 -25.48 5.56 -1.78
N ILE A 132 -24.99 5.55 -3.03
CA ILE A 132 -23.62 5.97 -3.37
C ILE A 132 -23.39 7.46 -3.07
N GLN A 133 -24.37 8.33 -3.37
CA GLN A 133 -24.31 9.75 -3.01
C GLN A 133 -24.21 9.97 -1.49
N ALA A 134 -24.98 9.20 -0.72
CA ALA A 134 -24.91 9.24 0.74
C ALA A 134 -23.54 8.75 1.25
N ALA A 135 -22.96 7.73 0.62
CA ALA A 135 -21.63 7.23 0.94
C ALA A 135 -20.53 8.29 0.75
N PHE A 136 -20.54 9.02 -0.37
CA PHE A 136 -19.62 10.16 -0.58
C PHE A 136 -19.81 11.28 0.46
N ARG A 137 -21.06 11.52 0.89
CA ARG A 137 -21.35 12.58 1.86
C ARG A 137 -20.65 12.36 3.19
N TYR A 138 -20.58 11.12 3.69
CA TYR A 138 -19.88 10.82 4.95
C TYR A 138 -18.46 11.37 4.98
N TRP A 139 -17.72 11.23 3.89
CA TRP A 139 -16.36 11.76 3.79
C TRP A 139 -16.33 13.28 3.60
N SER A 140 -17.19 13.83 2.75
CA SER A 140 -17.26 15.29 2.51
C SER A 140 -17.77 16.10 3.70
N ASP A 141 -18.44 15.46 4.68
CA ASP A 141 -18.93 16.11 5.89
C ASP A 141 -17.79 16.38 6.88
N VAL A 142 -16.77 15.52 6.90
CA VAL A 142 -15.69 15.57 7.90
C VAL A 142 -14.35 16.07 7.34
N ALA A 143 -14.19 16.06 6.01
CA ALA A 143 -13.00 16.50 5.27
C ALA A 143 -13.39 17.55 4.21
N PRO A 144 -12.46 18.44 3.78
CA PRO A 144 -12.73 19.46 2.78
C PRO A 144 -12.72 18.87 1.36
N LEU A 145 -13.46 17.78 1.12
CA LEU A 145 -13.60 17.11 -0.16
C LEU A 145 -14.97 17.45 -0.77
N THR A 146 -15.03 17.59 -2.08
CA THR A 146 -16.28 17.72 -2.82
C THR A 146 -16.35 16.66 -3.91
N PHE A 147 -17.55 16.12 -4.13
CA PHE A 147 -17.78 15.02 -5.06
C PHE A 147 -18.85 15.43 -6.06
N ARG A 148 -18.58 15.23 -7.36
CA ARG A 148 -19.53 15.51 -8.44
C ARG A 148 -19.73 14.27 -9.31
N GLU A 149 -20.96 13.79 -9.40
CA GLU A 149 -21.32 12.75 -10.35
C GLU A 149 -21.20 13.26 -11.79
N VAL A 150 -20.53 12.51 -12.66
CA VAL A 150 -20.52 12.74 -14.11
C VAL A 150 -21.16 11.56 -14.83
N ARG A 151 -21.96 11.85 -15.85
CA ARG A 151 -22.69 10.81 -16.62
C ARG A 151 -21.93 10.32 -17.85
N HIS A 152 -21.03 11.15 -18.37
CA HIS A 152 -20.24 10.89 -19.57
C HIS A 152 -18.79 11.28 -19.34
N GLY A 153 -17.88 10.69 -20.12
CA GLY A 153 -16.44 10.94 -20.02
C GLY A 153 -15.76 10.21 -18.85
N PRO A 154 -14.45 10.45 -18.67
CA PRO A 154 -13.69 9.90 -17.55
C PRO A 154 -14.09 10.55 -16.22
N ALA A 155 -13.88 9.83 -15.13
CA ALA A 155 -14.05 10.31 -13.76
C ALA A 155 -12.87 9.87 -12.90
N ASP A 156 -12.59 10.64 -11.85
CA ASP A 156 -11.53 10.33 -10.89
C ASP A 156 -11.84 9.00 -10.18
N ILE A 157 -13.07 8.86 -9.68
CA ILE A 157 -13.54 7.64 -9.01
C ILE A 157 -14.54 6.88 -9.90
N ARG A 158 -14.21 5.64 -10.25
CA ARG A 158 -14.98 4.81 -11.20
C ARG A 158 -15.62 3.64 -10.44
N LEU A 159 -16.95 3.64 -10.39
CA LEU A 159 -17.72 2.60 -9.71
C LEU A 159 -18.32 1.65 -10.74
N SER A 160 -18.17 0.35 -10.53
CA SER A 160 -18.77 -0.68 -11.39
C SER A 160 -19.14 -1.92 -10.60
N PHE A 161 -20.27 -2.53 -10.96
CA PHE A 161 -20.67 -3.83 -10.48
C PHE A 161 -20.37 -4.89 -11.54
N HIS A 162 -19.84 -6.04 -11.12
CA HIS A 162 -19.59 -7.18 -12.00
C HIS A 162 -19.49 -8.48 -11.20
N GLY A 163 -19.70 -9.62 -11.85
CA GLY A 163 -19.50 -10.94 -11.24
C GLY A 163 -18.04 -11.40 -11.24
N ALA A 164 -17.84 -12.70 -11.08
CA ALA A 164 -16.52 -13.33 -10.97
C ALA A 164 -15.58 -13.03 -12.16
N PHE A 165 -16.08 -12.93 -13.39
CA PHE A 165 -15.27 -12.61 -14.55
C PHE A 165 -15.54 -11.18 -15.06
N SER A 166 -14.47 -10.40 -15.16
CA SER A 166 -14.51 -9.04 -15.72
C SER A 166 -13.22 -8.74 -16.48
N TRP A 167 -13.35 -8.28 -17.73
CA TRP A 167 -12.21 -7.88 -18.56
C TRP A 167 -11.48 -6.64 -18.02
N THR A 168 -12.12 -5.88 -17.12
CA THR A 168 -11.59 -4.62 -16.56
C THR A 168 -11.12 -4.76 -15.12
N CYS A 169 -11.29 -5.93 -14.48
CA CYS A 169 -10.84 -6.18 -13.11
C CYS A 169 -9.89 -7.37 -13.07
N SER A 170 -8.65 -7.14 -12.61
CA SER A 170 -7.62 -8.18 -12.44
C SER A 170 -7.84 -9.05 -11.21
N ARG A 171 -8.81 -8.72 -10.35
CA ARG A 171 -9.17 -9.42 -9.11
C ARG A 171 -10.60 -9.99 -9.23
N PRO A 172 -10.76 -11.27 -9.58
CA PRO A 172 -12.09 -11.86 -9.72
C PRO A 172 -12.78 -12.00 -8.36
N PHE A 173 -14.10 -11.82 -8.35
CA PHE A 173 -14.93 -12.10 -7.18
C PHE A 173 -15.23 -13.59 -7.03
N ASP A 174 -15.59 -14.00 -5.81
CA ASP A 174 -15.71 -15.39 -5.38
C ASP A 174 -17.13 -15.84 -5.05
N GLY A 175 -18.12 -15.03 -5.44
CA GLY A 175 -19.53 -15.33 -5.29
C GLY A 175 -20.09 -14.92 -3.91
N PRO A 176 -21.35 -15.30 -3.64
CA PRO A 176 -22.13 -14.68 -2.57
C PRO A 176 -21.57 -14.91 -1.16
N GLY A 177 -21.68 -13.88 -0.32
CA GLY A 177 -21.41 -13.91 1.11
C GLY A 177 -19.93 -13.87 1.50
N LYS A 178 -19.02 -13.55 0.57
CA LYS A 178 -17.57 -13.56 0.81
C LYS A 178 -16.94 -12.19 0.64
N VAL A 179 -16.23 -11.94 -0.48
CA VAL A 179 -15.71 -10.61 -0.78
C VAL A 179 -16.79 -9.80 -1.46
N LEU A 180 -17.27 -8.77 -0.76
CA LEU A 180 -18.40 -7.96 -1.19
C LEU A 180 -18.01 -6.92 -2.23
N ALA A 181 -16.81 -6.35 -2.09
CA ALA A 181 -16.29 -5.26 -2.91
C ALA A 181 -14.79 -5.10 -2.69
N HIS A 182 -14.13 -4.35 -3.57
CA HIS A 182 -12.78 -3.84 -3.37
C HIS A 182 -12.57 -2.53 -4.11
N ALA A 183 -11.55 -1.78 -3.70
CA ALA A 183 -11.16 -0.55 -4.35
C ALA A 183 -9.64 -0.45 -4.53
N ASP A 184 -9.27 0.34 -5.54
CA ASP A 184 -7.90 0.79 -5.76
C ASP A 184 -7.68 2.16 -5.11
N VAL A 185 -6.47 2.38 -4.61
CA VAL A 185 -6.07 3.60 -3.91
C VAL A 185 -5.92 4.79 -4.87
N PRO A 186 -5.84 6.05 -4.38
CA PRO A 186 -5.52 7.20 -5.23
C PRO A 186 -4.19 7.03 -5.98
N GLU A 187 -4.04 7.46 -7.23
CA GLU A 187 -5.03 8.14 -8.11
C GLU A 187 -5.69 7.18 -9.11
N GLU A 188 -5.64 5.86 -8.86
CA GLU A 188 -6.32 4.88 -9.72
C GLU A 188 -7.84 5.04 -9.55
N GLY A 189 -8.34 5.07 -8.31
CA GLY A 189 -9.72 5.47 -8.02
C GLY A 189 -10.80 4.51 -8.50
N THR A 190 -10.50 3.23 -8.68
CA THR A 190 -11.49 2.24 -9.11
C THR A 190 -12.19 1.61 -7.90
N VAL A 191 -13.51 1.45 -7.96
CA VAL A 191 -14.32 0.77 -6.95
C VAL A 191 -15.18 -0.30 -7.64
N HIS A 192 -15.04 -1.54 -7.20
CA HIS A 192 -15.76 -2.68 -7.75
C HIS A 192 -16.62 -3.35 -6.69
N PHE A 193 -17.84 -3.72 -7.09
CA PHE A 193 -18.81 -4.42 -6.25
C PHE A 193 -19.12 -5.79 -6.87
N ASP A 194 -19.20 -6.83 -6.04
CA ASP A 194 -19.58 -8.16 -6.51
C ASP A 194 -21.08 -8.21 -6.80
N GLU A 195 -21.43 -8.40 -8.07
CA GLU A 195 -22.82 -8.54 -8.53
C GLU A 195 -23.46 -9.89 -8.14
N ALA A 196 -22.69 -10.82 -7.58
CA ALA A 196 -23.26 -12.04 -7.01
C ALA A 196 -23.96 -11.80 -5.65
N GLU A 197 -23.70 -10.67 -5.00
CA GLU A 197 -24.33 -10.29 -3.74
C GLU A 197 -25.73 -9.72 -3.95
N LEU A 198 -26.64 -9.96 -2.99
CA LEU A 198 -27.94 -9.30 -2.96
C LEU A 198 -27.80 -7.89 -2.38
N TRP A 199 -27.71 -6.89 -3.24
CA TRP A 199 -27.54 -5.50 -2.83
C TRP A 199 -28.85 -4.88 -2.34
N THR A 200 -28.83 -4.28 -1.16
CA THR A 200 -30.00 -3.64 -0.54
C THR A 200 -29.69 -2.26 0.03
N GLU A 201 -30.73 -1.48 0.32
CA GLU A 201 -30.63 -0.24 1.07
C GLU A 201 -31.73 -0.14 2.12
N GLY A 202 -31.39 0.35 3.32
CA GLY A 202 -32.39 0.62 4.36
C GLY A 202 -32.91 -0.61 5.12
N THR A 203 -32.32 -1.79 4.92
CA THR A 203 -32.78 -3.06 5.52
C THR A 203 -31.62 -3.91 6.01
N TYR A 204 -31.91 -4.78 6.99
CA TYR A 204 -30.96 -5.75 7.54
C TYR A 204 -30.80 -7.02 6.68
N ARG A 205 -31.64 -7.20 5.66
CA ARG A 205 -31.53 -8.32 4.73
C ARG A 205 -30.60 -7.95 3.57
N GLY A 206 -29.70 -8.84 3.19
CA GLY A 206 -28.74 -8.62 2.10
C GLY A 206 -27.57 -7.71 2.51
N VAL A 207 -26.86 -7.20 1.50
CA VAL A 207 -25.66 -6.39 1.67
C VAL A 207 -25.99 -4.93 1.44
N ASN A 208 -25.77 -4.09 2.45
CA ASN A 208 -26.16 -2.70 2.39
C ASN A 208 -25.18 -1.89 1.52
N LEU A 209 -25.65 -1.45 0.35
CA LEU A 209 -24.82 -0.77 -0.63
C LEU A 209 -24.20 0.52 -0.08
N ARG A 210 -24.95 1.33 0.68
CA ARG A 210 -24.42 2.58 1.22
C ARG A 210 -23.23 2.36 2.16
N ILE A 211 -23.28 1.35 3.03
CA ILE A 211 -22.19 1.07 3.98
C ILE A 211 -20.96 0.55 3.25
N ILE A 212 -21.11 -0.42 2.34
CA ILE A 212 -19.97 -0.96 1.57
C ILE A 212 -19.39 0.11 0.66
N ALA A 213 -20.21 0.85 -0.08
CA ALA A 213 -19.72 1.94 -0.92
C ALA A 213 -18.95 2.99 -0.09
N ALA A 214 -19.41 3.32 1.12
CA ALA A 214 -18.70 4.26 1.97
C ALA A 214 -17.31 3.74 2.38
N HIS A 215 -17.20 2.46 2.71
CA HIS A 215 -15.94 1.79 3.01
C HIS A 215 -14.99 1.82 1.81
N GLU A 216 -15.44 1.36 0.65
CA GLU A 216 -14.61 1.32 -0.56
C GLU A 216 -14.20 2.71 -1.07
N ILE A 217 -15.07 3.71 -0.92
CA ILE A 217 -14.71 5.10 -1.20
C ILE A 217 -13.61 5.57 -0.23
N GLY A 218 -13.60 5.11 1.02
CA GLY A 218 -12.50 5.38 1.96
C GLY A 218 -11.16 4.90 1.41
N HIS A 219 -11.11 3.68 0.85
CA HIS A 219 -9.94 3.17 0.13
C HIS A 219 -9.59 3.99 -1.10
N ALA A 220 -10.57 4.33 -1.93
CA ALA A 220 -10.38 5.19 -3.09
C ALA A 220 -9.91 6.60 -2.71
N LEU A 221 -10.08 7.03 -1.46
CA LEU A 221 -9.56 8.27 -0.89
C LEU A 221 -8.21 8.10 -0.19
N GLY A 222 -7.71 6.87 -0.04
CA GLY A 222 -6.38 6.56 0.49
C GLY A 222 -6.35 6.06 1.93
N LEU A 223 -7.49 5.65 2.50
CA LEU A 223 -7.54 5.00 3.80
C LEU A 223 -7.28 3.50 3.66
N GLY A 224 -6.58 2.88 4.62
CA GLY A 224 -6.47 1.43 4.76
C GLY A 224 -7.50 0.90 5.77
N HIS A 225 -7.47 -0.41 6.02
CA HIS A 225 -8.35 -1.01 7.03
C HIS A 225 -8.02 -0.55 8.46
N SER A 226 -9.06 -0.32 9.25
CA SER A 226 -9.01 -0.05 10.68
C SER A 226 -9.02 -1.35 11.47
N ARG A 227 -8.28 -1.37 12.58
CA ARG A 227 -8.33 -2.46 13.56
C ARG A 227 -9.59 -2.46 14.42
N TYR A 228 -10.34 -1.36 14.44
CA TYR A 228 -11.51 -1.23 15.31
C TYR A 228 -12.74 -1.80 14.60
N PRO A 229 -13.39 -2.87 15.09
CA PRO A 229 -14.54 -3.49 14.41
C PRO A 229 -15.74 -2.54 14.23
N ALA A 230 -15.85 -1.52 15.09
CA ALA A 230 -16.88 -0.50 15.00
C ALA A 230 -16.61 0.54 13.89
N ALA A 231 -15.37 0.69 13.42
CA ALA A 231 -15.01 1.62 12.36
C ALA A 231 -15.66 1.25 11.03
N LEU A 232 -15.87 2.24 10.17
CA LEU A 232 -16.29 2.00 8.80
C LEU A 232 -15.25 1.19 8.06
N MET A 233 -13.97 1.57 8.22
CA MET A 233 -12.85 0.94 7.54
C MET A 233 -12.45 -0.41 8.17
N ALA A 234 -13.24 -0.97 9.09
CA ALA A 234 -13.02 -2.35 9.52
C ALA A 234 -13.21 -3.31 8.33
N PRO A 235 -12.36 -4.33 8.16
CA PRO A 235 -12.41 -5.20 6.98
C PRO A 235 -13.71 -6.00 6.89
N VAL A 236 -14.25 -6.41 8.04
CA VAL A 236 -15.43 -7.28 8.13
C VAL A 236 -16.72 -6.46 8.10
N TYR A 237 -17.69 -6.91 7.30
CA TYR A 237 -18.96 -6.24 7.15
C TYR A 237 -19.91 -6.53 8.33
N GLY A 238 -20.09 -5.52 9.19
CA GLY A 238 -20.97 -5.59 10.35
C GLY A 238 -22.48 -5.36 10.07
N GLY A 239 -22.93 -5.41 8.82
CA GLY A 239 -24.35 -5.26 8.48
C GLY A 239 -24.85 -3.82 8.32
N TYR A 240 -26.15 -3.68 8.06
CA TYR A 240 -26.82 -2.39 7.92
C TYR A 240 -26.84 -1.59 9.22
N ARG A 241 -26.47 -0.31 9.13
CA ARG A 241 -26.45 0.64 10.24
C ARG A 241 -27.42 1.80 9.94
N PRO A 242 -28.62 1.85 10.54
CA PRO A 242 -29.67 2.84 10.20
C PRO A 242 -29.34 4.28 10.58
N ARG A 243 -28.49 4.49 11.60
CA ARG A 243 -28.01 5.82 12.02
C ARG A 243 -26.50 5.89 11.95
N PHE A 244 -25.96 5.45 10.84
CA PHE A 244 -24.53 5.35 10.64
C PHE A 244 -23.83 6.71 10.80
N ARG A 245 -22.71 6.69 11.52
CA ARG A 245 -21.75 7.79 11.64
C ARG A 245 -20.35 7.20 11.51
N LEU A 246 -19.44 7.98 10.94
CA LEU A 246 -18.03 7.61 10.90
C LEU A 246 -17.48 7.49 12.33
N HIS A 247 -16.65 6.47 12.55
CA HIS A 247 -15.95 6.29 13.80
C HIS A 247 -14.83 7.34 13.91
N PHE A 248 -14.36 7.62 15.14
CA PHE A 248 -13.31 8.63 15.34
C PHE A 248 -12.05 8.30 14.54
N ASP A 249 -11.71 7.01 14.44
CA ASP A 249 -10.55 6.51 13.70
C ASP A 249 -10.67 6.76 12.19
N ASP A 250 -11.86 6.60 11.61
CA ASP A 250 -12.11 6.93 10.19
C ASP A 250 -11.96 8.44 9.95
N ILE A 251 -12.47 9.25 10.89
CA ILE A 251 -12.44 10.72 10.82
C ILE A 251 -11.00 11.23 10.94
N ASP A 252 -10.22 10.70 11.87
CA ASP A 252 -8.84 11.08 12.07
C ASP A 252 -7.99 10.65 10.87
N GLY A 253 -8.23 9.45 10.33
CA GLY A 253 -7.59 8.96 9.12
C GLY A 253 -7.82 9.88 7.91
N ILE A 254 -9.06 10.22 7.60
CA ILE A 254 -9.37 11.07 6.44
C ILE A 254 -8.89 12.51 6.64
N ARG A 255 -8.92 13.04 7.87
CA ARG A 255 -8.41 14.38 8.17
C ARG A 255 -6.90 14.45 8.15
N ALA A 256 -6.20 13.36 8.47
CA ALA A 256 -4.75 13.29 8.29
C ALA A 256 -4.36 13.44 6.81
N LEU A 257 -5.20 12.98 5.88
CA LEU A 257 -4.95 13.09 4.44
C LEU A 257 -5.35 14.44 3.84
N TYR A 258 -6.51 14.98 4.22
CA TYR A 258 -7.15 16.11 3.53
C TYR A 258 -7.35 17.36 4.39
N GLY A 259 -7.07 17.26 5.70
CA GLY A 259 -7.33 18.29 6.70
C GLY A 259 -8.77 18.28 7.23
N LYS A 260 -9.04 19.14 8.20
CA LYS A 260 -10.40 19.36 8.74
C LYS A 260 -11.19 20.28 7.83
N LYS A 261 -12.47 19.98 7.61
CA LYS A 261 -13.40 20.92 6.96
C LYS A 261 -13.54 22.17 7.82
N ALA A 262 -13.19 23.34 7.27
CA ALA A 262 -13.39 24.61 7.97
C ALA A 262 -14.88 24.82 8.22
N ALA A 263 -15.24 25.19 9.45
CA ALA A 263 -16.59 25.66 9.73
C ALA A 263 -16.85 26.96 8.94
N PRO A 264 -18.11 27.27 8.55
CA PRO A 264 -18.43 28.60 8.04
C PRO A 264 -17.96 29.64 9.05
N VAL A 265 -17.12 30.58 8.59
CA VAL A 265 -16.52 31.61 9.43
C VAL A 265 -17.60 32.58 9.90
N MET A 266 -17.92 32.54 11.20
CA MET A 266 -18.42 33.72 11.91
C MET A 266 -17.21 34.51 12.44
N PRO A 267 -17.23 35.86 12.45
CA PRO A 267 -16.04 36.66 12.72
C PRO A 267 -15.48 36.42 14.13
N SER A 268 -14.16 36.23 14.19
CA SER A 268 -13.39 35.93 15.40
C SER A 268 -13.33 37.08 16.40
N GLY A 269 -13.53 36.74 17.68
CA GLY A 269 -13.00 37.49 18.82
C GLY A 269 -11.75 36.78 19.37
N THR A 270 -10.65 37.51 19.40
CA THR A 270 -9.29 37.12 19.81
C THR A 270 -9.18 36.88 21.32
N LEU A 271 -8.30 35.97 21.76
CA LEU A 271 -7.22 36.19 22.74
C LEU A 271 -6.32 34.92 22.87
N PRO A 272 -5.03 35.05 23.26
CA PRO A 272 -3.96 34.10 22.93
C PRO A 272 -3.47 33.23 24.10
N GLY A 273 -2.71 32.18 23.74
CA GLY A 273 -1.60 31.66 24.55
C GLY A 273 -1.75 30.21 25.04
N LEU A 274 -0.85 29.34 24.57
CA LEU A 274 0.11 28.56 25.37
C LEU A 274 0.79 27.50 24.48
N SER A 275 2.10 27.65 24.28
CA SER A 275 2.99 26.64 23.71
C SER A 275 3.38 25.60 24.77
N PRO A 276 3.74 24.36 24.36
CA PRO A 276 4.70 23.56 25.08
C PRO A 276 5.97 23.34 24.26
N THR A 277 7.08 23.74 24.86
CA THR A 277 8.46 23.58 24.43
C THR A 277 8.90 22.12 24.62
N SER A 278 9.54 21.52 23.61
CA SER A 278 10.48 20.41 23.78
C SER A 278 11.51 20.46 22.64
N PRO A 279 12.78 20.08 22.87
CA PRO A 279 13.92 20.60 22.11
C PRO A 279 14.08 19.90 20.76
N SER A 280 13.90 20.64 19.67
CA SER A 280 14.25 20.17 18.32
C SER A 280 15.71 20.49 18.02
N LEU A 281 16.47 19.47 17.61
CA LEU A 281 17.69 19.63 16.80
C LEU A 281 17.43 20.58 15.61
N PRO A 282 18.44 21.33 15.15
CA PRO A 282 18.25 22.36 14.13
C PRO A 282 17.62 21.77 12.85
N PRO A 283 16.63 22.45 12.25
CA PRO A 283 15.94 21.94 11.07
C PRO A 283 16.91 21.80 9.90
N ALA A 284 16.91 20.61 9.28
CA ALA A 284 17.62 20.41 8.03
C ALA A 284 17.10 21.39 6.96
N LYS A 285 18.02 22.09 6.28
CA LYS A 285 17.71 23.02 5.18
C LYS A 285 16.76 22.34 4.18
N VAL A 286 15.61 22.94 3.92
CA VAL A 286 14.64 22.47 2.91
C VAL A 286 15.31 22.57 1.53
N PRO A 287 15.42 21.48 0.75
CA PRO A 287 16.08 21.48 -0.54
C PRO A 287 15.21 22.17 -1.60
N ASP A 288 15.88 22.88 -2.51
CA ASP A 288 15.30 23.47 -3.70
C ASP A 288 15.50 22.53 -4.90
N PRO A 289 14.43 21.98 -5.50
CA PRO A 289 14.51 21.10 -6.66
C PRO A 289 15.27 21.66 -7.87
N CYS A 290 15.41 22.98 -7.98
CA CYS A 290 16.09 23.64 -9.10
C CYS A 290 17.59 23.84 -8.88
N THR A 291 18.04 23.98 -7.64
CA THR A 291 19.42 24.38 -7.32
C THR A 291 20.18 23.35 -6.49
N ASP A 292 19.49 22.52 -5.71
CA ASP A 292 20.11 21.48 -4.90
C ASP A 292 20.21 20.15 -5.66
N GLY A 293 21.26 19.36 -5.34
CA GLY A 293 21.51 18.06 -5.96
C GLY A 293 20.51 16.97 -5.57
N LEU A 294 20.40 15.95 -6.42
CA LEU A 294 19.59 14.76 -6.15
C LEU A 294 20.42 13.68 -5.46
N ASP A 295 19.85 13.09 -4.42
CA ASP A 295 20.39 11.91 -3.74
C ASP A 295 19.98 10.62 -4.45
N ALA A 296 18.77 10.57 -4.98
CA ALA A 296 18.26 9.44 -5.76
C ALA A 296 17.10 9.88 -6.65
N LEU A 297 16.86 9.13 -7.72
CA LEU A 297 15.69 9.29 -8.57
C LEU A 297 15.17 7.91 -8.97
N MET A 298 13.87 7.66 -8.78
CA MET A 298 13.25 6.38 -9.15
C MET A 298 11.95 6.61 -9.91
N PHE A 299 11.70 5.78 -10.92
CA PHE A 299 10.34 5.58 -11.43
C PHE A 299 9.64 4.58 -10.52
N GLY A 300 8.87 5.11 -9.57
CA GLY A 300 8.38 4.45 -8.38
C GLY A 300 7.03 3.74 -8.53
N PRO A 301 6.42 3.34 -7.41
CA PRO A 301 5.10 2.74 -7.41
C PRO A 301 4.07 3.73 -7.96
N TYR A 302 2.96 3.19 -8.49
CA TYR A 302 1.86 3.97 -9.06
C TYR A 302 2.26 4.81 -10.28
N LYS A 303 3.31 4.39 -11.01
CA LYS A 303 3.83 5.07 -12.23
C LYS A 303 4.20 6.54 -11.99
N GLN A 304 4.71 6.85 -10.80
CA GLN A 304 5.16 8.20 -10.45
C GLN A 304 6.69 8.23 -10.39
N THR A 305 7.31 9.26 -10.95
CA THR A 305 8.75 9.50 -10.76
C THR A 305 8.96 10.23 -9.44
N TYR A 306 9.81 9.71 -8.57
CA TYR A 306 10.18 10.33 -7.30
C TYR A 306 11.64 10.75 -7.30
N ALA A 307 11.89 12.00 -6.92
CA ALA A 307 13.21 12.58 -6.75
C ALA A 307 13.45 12.84 -5.26
N PHE A 308 14.61 12.44 -4.76
CA PHE A 308 14.98 12.49 -3.34
C PHE A 308 16.16 13.44 -3.15
N SER A 309 16.11 14.27 -2.10
CA SER A 309 17.23 15.10 -1.67
C SER A 309 17.11 15.41 -0.18
N GLY A 310 18.19 15.17 0.58
CA GLY A 310 18.20 15.29 2.02
C GLY A 310 17.14 14.39 2.69
N GLY A 311 16.35 14.99 3.56
CA GLY A 311 15.20 14.33 4.19
C GLY A 311 13.90 14.43 3.38
N TYR A 312 13.95 14.88 2.13
CA TYR A 312 12.77 15.24 1.34
C TYR A 312 12.66 14.46 0.03
N VAL A 313 11.43 14.38 -0.46
CA VAL A 313 11.04 13.73 -1.71
C VAL A 313 9.93 14.53 -2.39
N TRP A 314 9.98 14.59 -3.71
CA TRP A 314 8.93 15.14 -4.55
C TRP A 314 8.70 14.26 -5.77
N THR A 315 7.53 14.40 -6.38
CA THR A 315 7.24 13.74 -7.66
C THR A 315 7.68 14.62 -8.81
N VAL A 316 8.31 14.07 -9.84
CA VAL A 316 8.56 14.77 -11.10
C VAL A 316 7.31 14.67 -11.99
N THR A 317 6.82 15.80 -12.48
CA THR A 317 5.62 15.90 -13.33
C THR A 317 5.91 16.69 -14.60
N ASP A 318 5.00 16.67 -15.57
CA ASP A 318 5.13 17.42 -16.83
C ASP A 318 5.25 18.94 -16.61
N SER A 319 4.73 19.44 -15.48
CA SER A 319 4.81 20.83 -15.04
C SER A 319 5.97 21.10 -14.07
N GLY A 320 6.93 20.18 -13.96
CA GLY A 320 8.09 20.28 -13.07
C GLY A 320 7.95 19.55 -11.74
N ALA A 321 8.70 20.01 -10.73
CA ALA A 321 8.72 19.42 -9.40
C ALA A 321 7.36 19.58 -8.69
N GLY A 322 6.78 18.46 -8.29
CA GLY A 322 5.57 18.42 -7.47
C GLY A 322 5.83 18.86 -6.01
N PRO A 323 4.80 18.83 -5.15
CA PRO A 323 4.94 19.28 -3.77
C PRO A 323 6.01 18.50 -3.01
N LEU A 324 6.90 19.24 -2.35
CA LEU A 324 7.94 18.69 -1.51
C LEU A 324 7.33 18.06 -0.25
N LYS A 325 7.78 16.86 0.12
CA LYS A 325 7.36 16.13 1.30
C LYS A 325 8.57 15.57 2.02
N GLU A 326 8.48 15.38 3.33
CA GLU A 326 9.48 14.57 4.03
C GLU A 326 9.43 13.12 3.56
N ILE A 327 10.59 12.48 3.44
CA ILE A 327 10.72 11.06 3.13
C ILE A 327 9.98 10.24 4.17
N SER A 328 10.12 10.59 5.45
CA SER A 328 9.49 9.92 6.59
C SER A 328 7.95 9.90 6.53
N ALA A 329 7.36 10.89 5.85
CA ALA A 329 5.92 11.02 5.67
C ALA A 329 5.36 10.04 4.64
N LEU A 330 6.19 9.58 3.69
CA LEU A 330 5.82 8.57 2.69
C LEU A 330 6.38 7.19 3.04
N TRP A 331 7.66 7.09 3.38
CA TRP A 331 8.36 5.85 3.70
C TRP A 331 8.85 5.89 5.15
N LYS A 332 7.95 5.53 6.07
CA LYS A 332 8.25 5.55 7.49
C LYS A 332 9.40 4.60 7.85
N GLY A 333 10.41 5.14 8.54
CA GLY A 333 11.60 4.39 8.94
C GLY A 333 12.69 4.32 7.88
N LEU A 334 12.49 4.97 6.73
CA LEU A 334 13.54 5.19 5.74
C LEU A 334 14.46 6.32 6.22
N PRO A 335 15.79 6.14 6.20
CA PRO A 335 16.73 7.19 6.57
C PRO A 335 16.74 8.30 5.52
N GLU A 336 17.17 9.48 5.96
CA GLU A 336 17.44 10.62 5.08
C GLU A 336 18.73 10.41 4.28
N ARG A 337 18.89 11.24 3.24
CA ARG A 337 20.05 11.28 2.34
C ARG A 337 20.32 9.93 1.69
N LEU A 338 19.39 9.41 0.90
CA LEU A 338 19.53 8.09 0.29
C LEU A 338 20.76 8.00 -0.61
N ASP A 339 21.31 6.80 -0.79
CA ASP A 339 22.40 6.59 -1.75
C ASP A 339 21.84 6.14 -3.11
N ALA A 340 20.76 5.33 -3.12
CA ALA A 340 20.05 4.97 -4.35
C ALA A 340 18.61 4.52 -4.05
N ALA A 341 17.73 4.58 -5.05
CA ALA A 341 16.35 4.11 -4.97
C ALA A 341 15.92 3.45 -6.28
N VAL A 342 15.12 2.39 -6.21
CA VAL A 342 14.59 1.69 -7.38
C VAL A 342 13.24 1.06 -7.06
N HIS A 343 12.31 1.10 -8.01
CA HIS A 343 11.08 0.32 -7.92
C HIS A 343 11.04 -0.73 -9.01
N SER A 344 10.64 -1.94 -8.61
CA SER A 344 10.42 -3.06 -9.50
C SER A 344 8.93 -3.20 -9.80
N PRO A 345 8.47 -2.84 -11.02
CA PRO A 345 7.09 -3.10 -11.43
C PRO A 345 6.80 -4.61 -11.54
N ARG A 346 7.83 -5.47 -11.61
CA ARG A 346 7.68 -6.93 -11.65
C ARG A 346 7.25 -7.50 -10.30
N THR A 347 7.77 -6.97 -9.20
CA THR A 347 7.49 -7.46 -7.85
C THR A 347 6.60 -6.51 -7.03
N GLY A 348 6.35 -5.30 -7.55
CA GLY A 348 5.66 -4.22 -6.84
C GLY A 348 6.46 -3.66 -5.66
N ARG A 349 7.78 -3.94 -5.57
CA ARG A 349 8.64 -3.52 -4.45
C ARG A 349 9.50 -2.32 -4.80
N SER A 350 9.63 -1.42 -3.84
CA SER A 350 10.59 -0.31 -3.87
C SER A 350 11.76 -0.63 -2.95
N TYR A 351 12.98 -0.50 -3.44
CA TYR A 351 14.21 -0.71 -2.68
C TYR A 351 14.94 0.62 -2.54
N PHE A 352 15.39 0.89 -1.33
CA PHE A 352 16.15 2.09 -1.00
C PHE A 352 17.45 1.67 -0.34
N PHE A 353 18.56 2.23 -0.80
CA PHE A 353 19.90 1.89 -0.34
C PHE A 353 20.46 3.05 0.46
N LYS A 354 20.98 2.74 1.66
CA LYS A 354 21.70 3.71 2.48
C LYS A 354 22.79 3.03 3.29
N GLY A 355 24.03 3.48 3.11
CA GLY A 355 25.21 2.90 3.70
C GLY A 355 25.36 1.44 3.29
N ASP A 356 25.48 0.56 4.27
CA ASP A 356 25.57 -0.88 4.12
C ASP A 356 24.21 -1.58 4.21
N LYS A 357 23.10 -0.84 4.09
CA LYS A 357 21.75 -1.37 4.27
C LYS A 357 20.86 -1.11 3.07
N VAL A 358 19.91 -2.02 2.89
CA VAL A 358 18.78 -1.88 1.97
C VAL A 358 17.49 -1.93 2.77
N TRP A 359 16.57 -1.03 2.46
CA TRP A 359 15.17 -1.07 2.87
C TRP A 359 14.35 -1.52 1.68
N ARG A 360 13.30 -2.28 1.94
CA ARG A 360 12.37 -2.74 0.91
C ARG A 360 10.97 -2.39 1.34
N TYR A 361 10.18 -1.86 0.43
CA TYR A 361 8.81 -1.42 0.68
C TYR A 361 7.85 -2.00 -0.33
N ARG A 362 6.60 -2.23 0.09
CA ARG A 362 5.44 -2.44 -0.79
C ARG A 362 4.62 -1.14 -0.80
N GLY A 363 4.64 -0.43 -1.92
CA GLY A 363 4.13 0.95 -1.96
C GLY A 363 4.89 1.83 -0.97
N PHE A 364 4.27 2.10 0.18
CA PHE A 364 4.78 2.94 1.26
C PHE A 364 5.05 2.17 2.58
N LEU A 365 4.76 0.87 2.62
CA LEU A 365 4.92 0.03 3.81
C LEU A 365 6.27 -0.69 3.83
N LEU A 366 7.05 -0.55 4.90
CA LEU A 366 8.34 -1.22 5.08
C LEU A 366 8.12 -2.73 5.23
N ASP A 367 8.82 -3.51 4.42
CA ASP A 367 8.75 -4.96 4.49
C ASP A 367 9.34 -5.49 5.80
N PRO A 368 8.68 -6.46 6.47
CA PRO A 368 9.23 -7.11 7.65
C PRO A 368 10.63 -7.68 7.42
N GLY A 369 11.50 -7.52 8.41
CA GLY A 369 12.90 -7.95 8.33
C GLY A 369 13.81 -7.01 7.54
N TYR A 370 13.31 -5.86 7.07
CA TYR A 370 14.12 -4.77 6.54
C TYR A 370 14.24 -3.63 7.57
N PRO A 371 15.36 -2.87 7.57
CA PRO A 371 16.47 -2.99 6.64
C PRO A 371 17.34 -4.24 6.83
N LYS A 372 17.90 -4.73 5.72
CA LYS A 372 18.88 -5.81 5.70
C LYS A 372 20.26 -5.28 5.32
N ALA A 373 21.31 -5.94 5.80
CA ALA A 373 22.68 -5.62 5.42
C ALA A 373 22.96 -6.05 3.97
N LEU A 374 23.70 -5.22 3.24
CA LEU A 374 24.25 -5.49 1.92
C LEU A 374 25.53 -6.31 2.07
N THR A 375 25.41 -7.63 2.02
CA THR A 375 26.55 -8.54 2.22
C THR A 375 27.19 -9.01 0.91
N ARG A 376 26.45 -8.97 -0.20
CA ARG A 376 26.88 -9.53 -1.51
C ARG A 376 27.22 -8.48 -2.55
N VAL A 377 26.94 -7.21 -2.27
CA VAL A 377 27.21 -6.04 -3.11
C VAL A 377 27.80 -4.94 -2.23
N PRO A 378 28.58 -3.99 -2.78
CA PRO A 378 29.23 -2.97 -1.97
C PRO A 378 28.22 -2.05 -1.27
N ALA A 379 28.64 -1.49 -0.14
CA ALA A 379 27.92 -0.42 0.53
C ALA A 379 27.95 0.89 -0.31
N LYS A 380 27.02 1.80 -0.01
CA LYS A 380 26.86 3.11 -0.65
C LYS A 380 26.69 3.01 -2.16
N ILE A 381 25.68 2.27 -2.61
CA ILE A 381 25.32 2.15 -4.03
C ILE A 381 25.04 3.55 -4.59
N ASP A 382 25.64 3.91 -5.72
CA ASP A 382 25.56 5.27 -6.26
C ASP A 382 24.28 5.51 -7.07
N ALA A 383 23.74 4.47 -7.72
CA ALA A 383 22.48 4.55 -8.46
C ALA A 383 21.86 3.16 -8.61
N ALA A 384 20.55 3.10 -8.83
CA ALA A 384 19.85 1.85 -9.13
C ALA A 384 18.66 2.08 -10.06
N PHE A 385 18.38 1.13 -10.96
CA PHE A 385 17.12 1.13 -11.71
C PHE A 385 16.68 -0.28 -12.10
N TYR A 386 15.38 -0.48 -12.31
CA TYR A 386 14.84 -1.73 -12.81
C TYR A 386 14.72 -1.68 -14.33
N TRP A 387 15.27 -2.67 -15.03
CA TRP A 387 15.16 -2.74 -16.49
C TRP A 387 14.07 -3.73 -16.94
N PRO A 388 12.99 -3.26 -17.59
CA PRO A 388 11.96 -4.15 -18.12
C PRO A 388 12.45 -5.20 -19.14
N GLY A 389 13.45 -4.87 -19.97
CA GLY A 389 13.91 -5.71 -21.07
C GLY A 389 14.52 -7.05 -20.64
N ASN A 390 15.30 -7.06 -19.55
CA ASN A 390 15.85 -8.31 -18.99
C ASN A 390 15.28 -8.66 -17.62
N LYS A 391 14.33 -7.88 -17.11
CA LYS A 391 13.62 -8.07 -15.85
C LYS A 391 14.52 -8.08 -14.60
N LYS A 392 15.61 -7.31 -14.61
CA LYS A 392 16.58 -7.21 -13.51
C LYS A 392 16.73 -5.79 -12.97
N ILE A 393 17.08 -5.68 -11.70
CA ILE A 393 17.55 -4.45 -11.07
C ILE A 393 19.04 -4.29 -11.34
N PHE A 394 19.44 -3.13 -11.83
CA PHE A 394 20.83 -2.73 -11.95
C PHE A 394 21.23 -1.89 -10.75
N LEU A 395 22.33 -2.25 -10.10
CA LEU A 395 22.96 -1.48 -9.02
C LEU A 395 24.30 -0.96 -9.52
N PHE A 396 24.59 0.32 -9.35
CA PHE A 396 25.80 0.97 -9.85
C PHE A 396 26.69 1.41 -8.69
N LYS A 397 28.00 1.16 -8.82
CA LYS A 397 29.02 1.66 -7.88
C LYS A 397 30.31 1.97 -8.62
N GLY A 398 30.78 3.21 -8.53
CA GLY A 398 31.98 3.67 -9.22
C GLY A 398 31.82 3.49 -10.73
N THR A 399 32.73 2.72 -11.33
CA THR A 399 32.72 2.38 -12.77
C THR A 399 32.06 1.03 -13.07
N GLY A 400 31.54 0.36 -12.04
CA GLY A 400 30.96 -0.98 -12.09
C GLY A 400 29.44 -1.00 -11.89
N TYR A 401 28.80 -2.07 -12.37
CA TYR A 401 27.40 -2.38 -12.09
C TYR A 401 27.22 -3.85 -11.71
N TRP A 402 26.11 -4.16 -11.03
CA TRP A 402 25.60 -5.49 -10.71
C TRP A 402 24.20 -5.63 -11.29
N GLN A 403 23.82 -6.82 -11.77
CA GLN A 403 22.44 -7.13 -12.08
C GLN A 403 21.89 -8.11 -11.06
N TRP A 404 20.77 -7.74 -10.49
CA TRP A 404 20.06 -8.51 -9.50
C TRP A 404 18.69 -8.89 -10.05
N ASP A 405 18.46 -10.20 -10.17
CA ASP A 405 17.12 -10.75 -10.37
C ASP A 405 16.45 -10.94 -9.01
N GLU A 406 15.31 -10.28 -8.80
CA GLU A 406 14.59 -10.33 -7.54
C GLU A 406 13.85 -11.66 -7.32
N LEU A 407 13.61 -12.43 -8.39
CA LEU A 407 12.86 -13.69 -8.33
C LEU A 407 13.73 -14.92 -8.59
N ALA A 408 15.01 -14.75 -8.91
CA ALA A 408 15.91 -15.84 -9.21
C ALA A 408 17.26 -15.65 -8.51
N TRP A 409 17.99 -16.75 -8.30
CA TRP A 409 19.35 -16.67 -7.80
C TRP A 409 20.21 -15.84 -8.74
N SER A 410 20.78 -14.76 -8.21
CA SER A 410 21.78 -13.95 -8.90
C SER A 410 23.16 -14.40 -8.45
N ASP A 411 23.91 -15.02 -9.35
CA ASP A 411 25.34 -15.23 -9.14
C ASP A 411 26.08 -13.90 -9.31
N PHE A 412 26.80 -13.49 -8.27
CA PHE A 412 27.59 -12.27 -8.26
C PHE A 412 29.08 -12.51 -8.53
N GLY A 413 29.53 -13.76 -8.73
CA GLY A 413 30.94 -14.09 -8.94
C GLY A 413 31.58 -13.40 -10.15
N GLY A 414 30.78 -13.05 -11.16
CA GLY A 414 31.22 -12.29 -12.34
C GLY A 414 31.16 -10.77 -12.22
N TYR A 415 30.96 -10.20 -11.03
CA TYR A 415 30.75 -8.76 -10.83
C TYR A 415 31.84 -8.09 -9.98
N PRO A 416 32.01 -6.74 -10.07
CA PRO A 416 31.29 -5.82 -10.96
C PRO A 416 31.63 -5.97 -12.44
N GLN A 417 30.63 -5.75 -13.30
CA GLN A 417 30.86 -5.55 -14.73
C GLN A 417 31.05 -4.06 -15.00
N LYS A 418 31.90 -3.70 -15.97
CA LYS A 418 32.17 -2.28 -16.30
C LYS A 418 30.94 -1.66 -16.97
N ILE A 419 30.48 -0.51 -16.49
CA ILE A 419 29.36 0.24 -17.08
C ILE A 419 29.59 0.47 -18.58
N SER A 420 30.81 0.87 -18.96
CA SER A 420 31.19 1.15 -20.35
C SER A 420 31.14 -0.05 -21.30
N ARG A 421 31.12 -1.29 -20.79
CA ARG A 421 30.94 -2.50 -21.62
C ARG A 421 29.50 -2.64 -22.10
N LEU A 422 28.53 -2.21 -21.29
CA LEU A 422 27.11 -2.34 -21.61
C LEU A 422 26.53 -1.03 -22.14
N PHE A 423 26.87 0.10 -21.51
CA PHE A 423 26.39 1.43 -21.89
C PHE A 423 27.54 2.29 -22.42
N THR A 424 27.56 2.53 -23.72
CA THR A 424 28.62 3.33 -24.35
C THR A 424 28.35 4.82 -24.17
N GLY A 425 29.32 5.54 -23.60
CA GLY A 425 29.29 6.99 -23.43
C GLY A 425 28.64 7.48 -22.13
N VAL A 426 28.15 6.58 -21.27
CA VAL A 426 27.58 6.93 -19.96
C VAL A 426 28.71 7.29 -18.99
N PRO A 427 28.59 8.40 -18.25
CA PRO A 427 29.61 8.80 -17.28
C PRO A 427 29.59 7.92 -16.03
N ALA A 428 30.69 7.90 -15.30
CA ALA A 428 30.81 7.22 -14.01
C ALA A 428 31.66 8.07 -13.04
N PRO A 429 31.48 8.00 -11.71
CA PRO A 429 30.30 7.44 -11.02
C PRO A 429 29.01 8.20 -11.35
N LEU A 430 27.87 7.60 -11.05
CA LEU A 430 26.53 8.13 -11.31
C LEU A 430 25.93 8.70 -10.02
N ASP A 431 25.01 9.65 -10.12
CA ASP A 431 24.22 10.15 -8.97
C ASP A 431 22.83 9.48 -8.92
N ALA A 432 22.28 9.15 -10.09
CA ALA A 432 21.03 8.40 -10.20
C ALA A 432 20.91 7.74 -11.58
N ALA A 433 19.96 6.82 -11.71
CA ALA A 433 19.61 6.21 -12.99
C ALA A 433 18.14 5.78 -12.97
N VAL A 434 17.45 5.83 -14.12
CA VAL A 434 16.06 5.39 -14.23
C VAL A 434 15.75 4.83 -15.61
N ALA A 435 15.03 3.71 -15.66
CA ALA A 435 14.30 3.31 -16.86
C ALA A 435 12.90 3.92 -16.75
N TRP A 436 12.58 4.85 -17.64
CA TRP A 436 11.38 5.66 -17.54
C TRP A 436 10.23 5.08 -18.36
N GLU A 437 9.02 5.64 -18.20
CA GLU A 437 7.79 5.09 -18.78
C GLU A 437 7.79 5.02 -20.32
N ASN A 438 8.58 5.87 -20.97
CA ASN A 438 8.75 5.86 -22.42
C ASN A 438 9.69 4.75 -22.94
N GLY A 439 10.13 3.86 -22.06
CA GLY A 439 11.00 2.73 -22.40
C GLY A 439 12.47 3.08 -22.58
N ARG A 440 12.88 4.34 -22.34
CA ARG A 440 14.28 4.76 -22.42
C ARG A 440 14.95 4.76 -21.05
N VAL A 441 16.27 4.60 -21.04
CA VAL A 441 17.09 4.64 -19.83
C VAL A 441 17.84 5.96 -19.75
N TYR A 442 17.84 6.54 -18.56
CA TYR A 442 18.42 7.84 -18.24
C TYR A 442 19.41 7.69 -17.10
N PHE A 443 20.54 8.39 -17.21
CA PHE A 443 21.62 8.40 -16.23
C PHE A 443 21.89 9.84 -15.80
N PHE A 444 22.13 10.08 -14.52
CA PHE A 444 22.29 11.43 -13.96
C PHE A 444 23.65 11.57 -13.29
N LYS A 445 24.29 12.72 -13.48
CA LYS A 445 25.56 13.08 -12.86
C LYS A 445 25.75 14.60 -12.87
N GLY A 446 26.07 15.19 -11.73
CA GLY A 446 26.48 16.59 -11.61
C GLY A 446 25.45 17.59 -12.13
N GLY A 447 24.15 17.36 -11.88
CA GLY A 447 23.06 18.22 -12.36
C GLY A 447 22.73 18.06 -13.86
N GLN A 448 23.38 17.11 -14.54
CA GLN A 448 23.14 16.78 -15.92
C GLN A 448 22.61 15.35 -16.06
N TYR A 449 21.97 15.06 -17.20
CA TYR A 449 21.53 13.71 -17.52
C TYR A 449 21.86 13.28 -18.94
N TRP A 450 22.01 11.97 -19.14
CA TRP A 450 22.28 11.30 -20.40
C TRP A 450 21.17 10.31 -20.70
N ARG A 451 20.71 10.25 -21.94
CA ARG A 451 19.75 9.25 -22.42
C ARG A 451 20.44 8.29 -23.37
N VAL A 452 20.16 6.99 -23.25
CA VAL A 452 20.67 5.96 -24.16
C VAL A 452 19.60 5.49 -25.14
N ASN A 453 20.04 5.15 -26.36
CA ASN A 453 19.19 4.59 -27.41
C ASN A 453 19.01 3.07 -27.25
N GLY A 454 18.28 2.43 -28.18
CA GLY A 454 18.06 0.99 -28.19
C GLY A 454 19.34 0.14 -28.33
N GLN A 455 20.44 0.72 -28.83
CA GLN A 455 21.77 0.09 -28.89
C GLN A 455 22.61 0.38 -27.63
N LEU A 456 22.00 0.94 -26.58
CA LEU A 456 22.62 1.28 -25.29
C LEU A 456 23.77 2.29 -25.41
N ARG A 457 23.72 3.14 -26.43
CA ARG A 457 24.68 4.23 -26.62
C ARG A 457 24.03 5.55 -26.26
N VAL A 458 24.80 6.44 -25.64
CA VAL A 458 24.36 7.82 -25.40
C VAL A 458 23.95 8.46 -26.72
N GLU A 459 22.75 9.02 -26.74
CA GLU A 459 22.21 9.71 -27.92
C GLU A 459 22.95 11.02 -28.19
N LYS A 460 23.02 11.43 -29.47
CA LYS A 460 23.55 12.74 -29.84
C LYS A 460 22.70 13.84 -29.19
N GLY A 461 23.36 14.87 -28.66
CA GLY A 461 22.70 16.00 -27.98
C GLY A 461 22.65 15.89 -26.45
N TYR A 462 23.21 14.83 -25.85
CA TYR A 462 23.39 14.69 -24.41
C TYR A 462 24.85 14.95 -24.00
N PRO A 463 25.13 15.43 -22.77
CA PRO A 463 24.19 15.66 -21.67
C PRO A 463 23.28 16.89 -21.83
N LEU A 464 22.15 16.87 -21.12
CA LEU A 464 21.23 18.01 -20.96
C LEU A 464 21.05 18.35 -19.47
N SER A 465 20.56 19.55 -19.15
CA SER A 465 20.31 20.02 -17.78
C SER A 465 19.16 19.23 -17.12
N THR A 466 19.40 18.68 -15.93
CA THR A 466 18.37 18.02 -15.14
C THR A 466 17.34 19.03 -14.61
N ALA A 467 17.79 20.19 -14.13
CA ALA A 467 16.90 21.23 -13.61
C ALA A 467 15.93 21.74 -14.69
N GLU A 468 16.43 22.00 -15.89
CA GLU A 468 15.62 22.51 -16.99
C GLU A 468 14.63 21.46 -17.51
N HIS A 469 15.08 20.23 -17.78
CA HIS A 469 14.25 19.25 -18.49
C HIS A 469 13.49 18.27 -17.61
N TRP A 470 13.97 17.98 -16.39
CA TRP A 470 13.28 17.11 -15.43
C TRP A 470 12.53 17.91 -14.38
N MET A 471 13.06 19.06 -13.94
CA MET A 471 12.40 19.87 -12.91
C MET A 471 11.62 21.06 -13.48
N GLN A 472 11.72 21.34 -14.80
CA GLN A 472 11.07 22.46 -15.49
C GLN A 472 11.39 23.83 -14.86
N CYS A 473 12.63 23.99 -14.40
CA CYS A 473 13.11 25.26 -13.86
C CYS A 473 13.41 26.24 -15.00
N GLU A 474 13.05 27.50 -14.82
CA GLU A 474 13.46 28.57 -15.73
C GLU A 474 14.99 28.74 -15.68
N ALA A 475 15.60 29.00 -16.84
CA ALA A 475 17.04 29.09 -17.03
C ALA A 475 17.67 30.34 -16.42
#